data_AF-A0A9P6MFG4-F1
#
_entry.id   AF-A0A9P6MFG4-F1
#
_cell.length_a   1.000
_cell.length_b   1.000
_cell.length_c   1.000
_cell.angle_alpha   90.00
_cell.angle_beta   90.00
_cell.angle_gamma   90.00
#
_symmetry.space_group_name_H-M   'P 1'
#
loop_
_entity.id
_entity.type
_entity.pdbx_description
1 polymer ?
#
loop_
_entity_poly.entity_id
_entity_poly.type
_entity_poly.pdbx_seq_one_letter_code
_entity_poly.pdbx_strand_id
1 'polypeptide(L)'
;SAFEEYYSERFPKAKADLESSKRMASLVSGQTWVDDIMRKITLNLMPSSLMNATFVKTLAYRPQANFMPKIGYRGSGRVDPQKESKRYLQEKATAI
;
A
#
# COMPACT_ATOMS: atom_id res chain seq x y z
N SER A 1 15.80 15.27 7.35
CA SER A 1 14.97 15.59 8.53
C SER A 1 13.93 14.48 8.78
N ALA A 2 13.28 14.40 9.94
CA ALA A 2 12.26 13.36 10.20
C ALA A 2 11.07 13.43 9.21
N PHE A 3 10.75 14.64 8.74
CA PHE A 3 9.69 14.87 7.75
C PHE A 3 10.07 14.36 6.35
N GLU A 4 11.32 14.54 5.92
CA GLU A 4 11.81 14.02 4.63
C GLU A 4 11.81 12.50 4.60
N GLU A 5 12.25 11.84 5.68
CA GLU A 5 12.23 10.37 5.77
C GLU A 5 10.78 9.87 5.69
N TYR A 6 9.88 10.47 6.46
CA TYR A 6 8.44 10.17 6.39
C TYR A 6 7.85 10.36 4.98
N TYR A 7 8.17 11.48 4.32
CA TYR A 7 7.69 11.76 2.98
C TYR A 7 8.23 10.74 1.96
N SER A 8 9.53 10.43 2.01
CA SER A 8 10.18 9.49 1.08
C SER A 8 9.60 8.07 1.17
N GLU A 9 9.18 7.65 2.36
CA GLU A 9 8.57 6.33 2.58
C GLU A 9 7.10 6.29 2.15
N ARG A 10 6.31 7.33 2.48
CA ARG A 10 4.86 7.31 2.27
C ARG A 10 4.42 7.79 0.89
N PHE A 11 5.11 8.77 0.32
CA PHE A 11 4.67 9.43 -0.90
C PHE A 11 4.56 8.48 -2.11
N PRO A 12 5.53 7.59 -2.39
CA PRO A 12 5.42 6.67 -3.53
C PRO A 12 4.19 5.76 -3.43
N LYS A 13 3.89 5.25 -2.22
CA LYS A 13 2.74 4.39 -1.98
C LYS A 13 1.42 5.15 -2.13
N ALA A 14 1.31 6.33 -1.51
CA ALA A 14 0.13 7.17 -1.62
C ALA A 14 -0.14 7.60 -3.08
N LYS A 15 0.91 7.91 -3.84
CA LYS A 15 0.80 8.20 -5.28
C LYS A 15 0.28 7.00 -6.06
N ALA A 16 0.82 5.81 -5.82
CA ALA A 16 0.37 4.58 -6.47
C ALA A 16 -1.10 4.26 -6.16
N ASP A 17 -1.52 4.44 -4.90
CA ASP A 17 -2.91 4.23 -4.48
C ASP A 17 -3.84 5.23 -5.19
N LEU A 18 -3.45 6.51 -5.28
CA LEU A 18 -4.21 7.53 -5.98
C LEU A 18 -4.32 7.27 -7.49
N GLU A 19 -3.25 6.83 -8.14
CA GLU A 19 -3.27 6.43 -9.55
C GLU A 19 -4.17 5.21 -9.77
N SER A 20 -4.14 4.23 -8.86
CA SER A 20 -5.02 3.06 -8.88
C SER A 20 -6.48 3.46 -8.74
N SER A 21 -6.81 4.35 -7.79
CA SER A 21 -8.16 4.87 -7.60
C SER A 21 -8.67 5.63 -8.83
N LYS A 22 -7.82 6.43 -9.48
CA LYS A 22 -8.17 7.12 -10.73
C LYS A 22 -8.50 6.14 -11.85
N ARG A 23 -7.71 5.08 -12.01
CA ARG A 23 -7.99 4.04 -13.03
C ARG A 23 -9.28 3.28 -12.74
N MET A 24 -9.53 2.94 -11.48
CA MET A 24 -10.78 2.29 -11.08
C MET A 24 -11.99 3.20 -11.32
N ALA A 25 -11.88 4.49 -10.98
CA ALA A 25 -12.92 5.47 -11.28
C ALA A 25 -13.19 5.54 -12.79
N SER A 26 -12.15 5.62 -13.62
CA SER A 26 -12.30 5.59 -15.08
C SER A 26 -12.97 4.31 -15.57
N LEU A 27 -12.66 3.15 -14.99
CA LEU A 27 -13.28 1.88 -15.38
C LEU A 27 -14.78 1.82 -15.01
N VAL A 28 -15.16 2.43 -13.90
CA VAL A 28 -16.55 2.44 -13.42
C VAL A 28 -17.39 3.50 -14.14
N SER A 29 -16.90 4.74 -14.23
CA SER A 29 -17.64 5.89 -14.76
C SER A 29 -17.26 6.28 -16.19
N GLY A 30 -16.31 5.57 -16.80
CA GLY A 30 -15.85 5.83 -18.16
C GLY A 30 -16.96 5.63 -19.19
N GLN A 31 -17.00 6.52 -20.16
CA GLN A 31 -18.01 6.55 -21.23
C GLN A 31 -17.42 6.19 -22.59
N THR A 32 -16.12 5.84 -22.66
CA THR A 32 -15.49 5.47 -23.92
C THR A 32 -15.71 4.00 -24.25
N TRP A 33 -15.67 3.65 -25.53
CA TRP A 33 -15.78 2.26 -25.98
C TRP A 33 -14.64 1.37 -25.43
N VAL A 34 -13.45 1.96 -25.22
CA VAL A 34 -12.31 1.27 -24.60
C VAL A 34 -12.61 0.96 -23.14
N ASP A 35 -13.20 1.90 -22.39
CA ASP A 35 -13.62 1.67 -21.00
C ASP A 35 -14.66 0.55 -20.90
N ASP A 36 -15.60 0.47 -21.86
CA ASP A 36 -16.61 -0.59 -21.87
C ASP A 36 -16.02 -1.98 -22.10
N ILE A 37 -15.05 -2.10 -23.02
CA ILE A 37 -14.31 -3.35 -23.24
C ILE A 37 -13.51 -3.72 -21.98
N MET A 38 -12.76 -2.77 -21.41
CA MET A 38 -11.96 -3.01 -20.22
C MET A 38 -12.82 -3.40 -19.01
N ARG A 39 -13.99 -2.78 -18.85
CA ARG A 39 -14.95 -3.12 -17.80
C ARG A 39 -15.52 -4.52 -17.99
N LYS A 40 -15.91 -4.90 -19.22
CA LYS A 40 -16.40 -6.26 -19.50
C LYS A 40 -15.35 -7.33 -19.20
N ILE A 41 -14.09 -7.09 -19.56
CA ILE A 41 -12.98 -7.99 -19.24
C ILE A 41 -12.76 -8.04 -17.72
N THR A 42 -12.67 -6.89 -17.08
CA THR A 42 -12.31 -6.81 -15.64
C THR A 42 -13.42 -7.34 -14.75
N LEU A 43 -14.69 -7.08 -15.04
CA LEU A 43 -15.81 -7.50 -14.21
C LEU A 43 -16.25 -8.95 -14.47
N ASN A 44 -16.12 -9.47 -15.71
CA ASN A 44 -16.60 -10.81 -16.04
C ASN A 44 -15.49 -11.86 -16.14
N LEU A 45 -14.27 -11.47 -16.51
CA LEU A 45 -13.17 -12.42 -16.76
C LEU A 45 -12.11 -12.43 -15.66
N MET A 46 -12.14 -11.49 -14.71
CA MET A 46 -11.15 -11.47 -13.63
C MET A 46 -11.42 -12.60 -12.63
N PRO A 47 -10.48 -13.53 -12.44
CA PRO A 47 -10.63 -14.59 -11.45
C PRO A 47 -10.61 -14.02 -10.03
N SER A 48 -11.44 -14.55 -9.13
CA SER A 48 -11.48 -14.12 -7.72
C SER A 48 -10.12 -14.24 -7.01
N SER A 49 -9.29 -15.20 -7.43
CA SER A 49 -7.92 -15.36 -6.92
C SER A 49 -7.04 -14.14 -7.24
N LEU A 50 -7.17 -13.56 -8.44
CA LEU A 50 -6.43 -12.37 -8.85
C LEU A 50 -6.92 -11.13 -8.10
N MET A 51 -8.25 -11.01 -7.92
CA MET A 51 -8.84 -9.92 -7.14
C MET A 51 -8.37 -9.97 -5.68
N ASN A 52 -8.40 -11.15 -5.06
CA ASN A 52 -7.92 -11.35 -3.69
C ASN A 52 -6.42 -11.09 -3.56
N ALA A 53 -5.61 -11.56 -4.50
CA ALA A 53 -4.17 -11.28 -4.51
C ALA A 53 -3.87 -9.78 -4.60
N THR A 54 -4.64 -9.04 -5.40
CA THR A 54 -4.53 -7.58 -5.51
C THR A 54 -4.92 -6.90 -4.20
N PHE A 55 -6.05 -7.31 -3.61
CA PHE A 55 -6.52 -6.79 -2.33
C PHE A 55 -5.52 -7.02 -1.19
N VAL A 56 -4.93 -8.22 -1.10
CA VAL A 56 -3.91 -8.56 -0.09
C VAL A 56 -2.68 -7.67 -0.23
N LYS A 57 -2.23 -7.36 -1.45
CA LYS A 57 -1.10 -6.44 -1.69
C LYS A 57 -1.39 -5.02 -1.21
N THR A 58 -2.63 -4.55 -1.33
CA THR A 58 -3.03 -3.24 -0.82
C THR A 58 -2.99 -3.23 0.71
N LEU A 59 -3.40 -4.31 1.35
CA LEU A 59 -3.38 -4.47 2.82
C LEU A 59 -2.00 -4.76 3.44
N ALA A 60 -1.00 -5.08 2.60
CA ALA A 60 0.36 -5.36 3.06
C ALA A 60 1.06 -4.11 3.64
N TYR A 61 0.70 -2.92 3.14
CA TYR A 61 1.26 -1.67 3.62
C TYR A 61 0.55 -1.20 4.89
N ARG A 62 1.26 -1.23 6.02
CA ARG A 62 0.76 -0.83 7.34
C ARG A 62 1.56 0.35 7.87
N PRO A 63 1.14 1.59 7.63
CA PRO A 63 1.88 2.75 8.11
C PRO A 63 1.86 2.84 9.65
N GLN A 64 3.02 2.68 10.29
CA GLN A 64 3.22 2.99 11.72
C GLN A 64 4.10 4.25 11.85
N ALA A 65 4.17 4.83 13.05
CA ALA A 65 5.19 5.84 13.35
C ALA A 65 6.53 5.16 13.66
N ASN A 66 7.58 5.50 12.92
CA ASN A 66 8.88 4.83 12.95
C ASN A 66 9.68 5.03 14.25
N PHE A 67 9.21 5.90 15.15
CA PHE A 67 9.78 6.12 16.49
C PHE A 67 9.04 5.36 17.59
N MET A 68 7.91 4.71 17.27
CA MET A 68 7.18 3.87 18.22
C MET A 68 7.66 2.41 18.13
N PRO A 69 7.54 1.63 19.22
CA PRO A 69 7.77 0.19 19.17
C PRO A 69 6.88 -0.47 18.11
N LYS A 70 7.48 -1.26 17.22
CA LYS A 70 6.75 -1.98 16.18
C LYS A 70 5.76 -2.95 16.81
N ILE A 71 4.52 -2.90 16.36
CA ILE A 71 3.50 -3.85 16.82
C ILE A 71 3.84 -5.21 16.20
N GLY A 72 3.81 -6.25 17.04
CA GLY A 72 3.98 -7.63 16.58
C GLY A 72 2.99 -7.99 15.49
N TYR A 73 3.44 -8.81 14.56
CA TYR A 73 2.62 -9.24 13.45
C TYR A 73 1.40 -10.06 13.93
N ARG A 74 0.20 -9.70 13.42
CA ARG A 74 -1.07 -10.38 13.72
C ARG A 74 -1.70 -10.84 12.39
N GLY A 75 -2.02 -12.13 12.30
CA GLY A 75 -2.68 -12.75 11.14
C GLY A 75 -1.76 -13.66 10.31
N SER A 76 -2.13 -13.90 9.04
CA SER A 76 -1.39 -14.76 8.08
C SER A 76 -0.96 -14.06 6.77
N GLY A 77 -1.49 -12.87 6.45
CA GLY A 77 -1.07 -12.07 5.29
C GLY A 77 0.26 -11.30 5.46
N ARG A 78 1.18 -11.41 4.50
CA ARG A 78 2.49 -10.75 4.52
C ARG A 78 2.37 -9.23 4.65
N VAL A 79 3.18 -8.63 5.53
CA VAL A 79 3.27 -7.17 5.74
C VAL A 79 4.60 -6.66 5.20
N ASP A 80 4.56 -5.48 4.58
CA ASP A 80 5.76 -4.85 4.06
C ASP A 80 6.71 -4.44 5.22
N PRO A 81 8.03 -4.59 5.06
CA PRO A 81 8.98 -4.16 6.07
C PRO A 81 8.86 -2.66 6.34
N GLN A 82 8.68 -2.29 7.61
CA GLN A 82 8.68 -0.90 8.03
C GLN A 82 10.10 -0.52 8.48
N LYS A 83 10.57 0.66 8.09
CA LYS A 83 11.89 1.16 8.49
C LYS A 83 11.81 1.79 9.89
N GLU A 84 12.75 1.45 10.77
CA GLU A 84 12.85 2.14 12.07
C GLU A 84 13.55 3.49 11.90
N SER A 85 13.15 4.48 12.69
CA SER A 85 13.81 5.79 12.68
C SER A 85 15.24 5.67 13.20
N LYS A 86 16.15 6.49 12.64
CA LYS A 86 17.56 6.53 13.09
C LYS A 86 17.70 6.81 14.58
N ARG A 87 16.87 7.72 15.12
CA ARG A 87 16.86 8.05 16.55
C ARG A 87 16.51 6.84 17.41
N TYR A 88 15.46 6.11 17.05
CA TYR A 88 15.03 4.92 17.79
C TYR A 88 16.07 3.79 17.77
N LEU A 89 16.79 3.62 16.65
CA LEU A 89 17.91 2.67 16.56
C LEU A 89 19.07 3.06 17.49
N GLN A 90 19.38 4.34 17.62
CA GLN A 90 20.40 4.85 18.55
C GLN A 90 20.00 4.66 20.02
N GLU A 91 18.74 4.94 20.35
CA GLU A 91 18.17 4.71 21.69
C GLU A 91 18.28 3.23 22.09
N LYS A 92 17.94 2.29 21.19
CA LYS A 92 18.11 0.85 21.41
C LYS A 92 19.57 0.44 21.61
N ALA A 93 20.49 1.01 20.84
CA ALA A 93 21.91 0.67 20.92
C ALA A 93 22.57 1.17 22.22
N THR A 94 22.05 2.23 22.83
CA THR A 94 22.54 2.80 24.09
C THR A 94 21.92 2.12 25.32
N ALA A 95 20.77 1.45 25.14
CA ALA A 95 20.06 0.75 26.21
C ALA A 95 20.56 -0.69 26.47
N ILE A 96 21.64 -1.11 25.81
CA ILE A 96 22.36 -2.39 25.97
C ILE A 96 23.69 -2.09 26.66
#